data_AF-A0A0M2SJI9-F1
#
_entry.id   AF-A0A0M2SJI9-F1
#
_cell.length_a   1.000
_cell.length_b   1.000
_cell.length_c   1.000
_cell.angle_alpha   90.00
_cell.angle_beta   90.00
_cell.angle_gamma   90.00
#
_symmetry.space_group_name_H-M   'P 1'
#
loop_
_entity.id
_entity.type
_entity.pdbx_description
1 polymer ?
#
loop_
_entity_poly.entity_id
_entity_poly.type
_entity_poly.pdbx_seq_one_letter_code
_entity_poly.pdbx_strand_id
1 'polypeptide(L)'
;MDHICFLKGQSVNKPKWNMEEINSFLKTAEEERSDLLYYFALSTGIRLQELLALTWNDVDTDKKKVTISKQLTLYNGGEGKVMHLRSVSHVLPISETLMEKLRVHRGQLKGEERDHSDQLGAGLNLVFPNQDGEYQKPGRVQMNLNRLTMKANVPRISFGDFRPIFTNLLVQGGADPITIHYLLRHNSMDTTIQYLDRLALLEIF
;
A
#
# COMPACT_ATOMS: atom_id res chain seq x y z
N MET A 1 -37.30 1.68 24.65
CA MET A 1 -37.54 1.52 23.20
C MET A 1 -36.20 1.61 22.47
N ASP A 2 -35.48 0.51 22.61
CA ASP A 2 -34.39 -0.10 21.87
C ASP A 2 -33.80 0.66 20.66
N HIS A 3 -32.72 1.41 20.93
CA HIS A 3 -31.77 1.88 19.90
C HIS A 3 -30.76 0.81 19.45
N ILE A 4 -30.89 -0.44 19.91
CA ILE A 4 -29.92 -1.54 19.67
C ILE A 4 -30.28 -2.38 18.42
N CYS A 5 -31.38 -2.07 17.73
CA CYS A 5 -31.91 -2.93 16.66
C CYS A 5 -31.25 -2.73 15.26
N PHE A 6 -30.31 -1.79 15.06
CA PHE A 6 -29.73 -1.52 13.74
C PHE A 6 -28.37 -2.19 13.46
N LEU A 7 -27.79 -2.92 14.42
CA LEU A 7 -26.47 -3.56 14.27
C LEU A 7 -26.52 -5.08 14.00
N LYS A 8 -27.68 -5.63 13.64
CA LYS A 8 -27.79 -7.03 13.22
C LYS A 8 -27.54 -7.16 11.72
N GLY A 9 -26.28 -7.28 11.31
CA GLY A 9 -25.96 -7.74 9.95
C GLY A 9 -24.62 -7.33 9.35
N GLN A 10 -23.82 -6.46 9.99
CA GLN A 10 -22.47 -6.18 9.50
C GLN A 10 -21.49 -7.12 10.19
N SER A 11 -20.86 -8.02 9.44
CA SER A 11 -19.72 -8.79 9.93
C SER A 11 -18.62 -7.80 10.31
N VAL A 12 -18.44 -7.57 11.60
CA VAL A 12 -17.34 -6.76 12.12
C VAL A 12 -16.07 -7.56 11.85
N ASN A 13 -15.30 -7.13 10.86
CA ASN A 13 -14.19 -7.91 10.31
C ASN A 13 -12.93 -7.65 11.14
N LYS A 14 -12.52 -8.62 11.98
CA LYS A 14 -11.31 -8.56 12.82
C LYS A 14 -10.11 -8.00 12.03
N PRO A 15 -9.20 -7.20 12.65
CA PRO A 15 -7.96 -6.79 11.97
C PRO A 15 -7.26 -8.02 11.40
N LYS A 16 -6.99 -7.97 10.09
CA LYS A 16 -6.66 -9.18 9.33
C LYS A 16 -5.29 -9.75 9.68
N TRP A 17 -4.36 -8.91 10.12
CA TRP A 17 -3.05 -9.33 10.63
C TRP A 17 -2.67 -8.62 11.93
N ASN A 18 -2.02 -9.37 12.83
CA ASN A 18 -1.29 -8.85 13.98
C ASN A 18 0.20 -8.61 13.62
N MET A 19 0.98 -8.11 14.59
CA MET A 19 2.41 -7.81 14.37
C MET A 19 3.26 -9.05 14.05
N GLU A 20 2.94 -10.21 14.62
CA GLU A 20 3.66 -11.47 14.34
C GLU A 20 3.42 -11.92 12.89
N GLU A 21 2.18 -11.84 12.43
CA GLU A 21 1.78 -12.17 11.05
C GLU A 21 2.39 -11.18 10.04
N ILE A 22 2.39 -9.88 10.35
CA ILE A 22 3.07 -8.87 9.53
C ILE A 22 4.57 -9.19 9.40
N ASN A 23 5.24 -9.49 10.52
CA ASN A 23 6.66 -9.80 10.52
C ASN A 23 6.97 -11.10 9.77
N SER A 24 6.16 -12.16 9.96
CA SER A 24 6.29 -13.43 9.23
C SER A 24 6.15 -13.22 7.72
N PHE A 25 5.14 -12.45 7.32
CA PHE A 25 4.88 -12.10 5.93
C PHE A 25 6.03 -11.30 5.31
N LEU A 26 6.49 -10.24 5.98
CA LEU A 26 7.57 -9.38 5.47
C LEU A 26 8.88 -10.15 5.34
N LYS A 27 9.22 -11.00 6.31
CA LYS A 27 10.39 -11.87 6.24
C LYS A 27 10.32 -12.80 5.01
N THR A 28 9.18 -13.44 4.81
CA THR A 28 8.97 -14.33 3.65
C THR A 28 9.04 -13.55 2.32
N ALA A 29 8.54 -12.32 2.27
CA ALA A 29 8.62 -11.47 1.10
C ALA A 29 10.06 -11.00 0.81
N GLU A 30 10.86 -10.77 1.85
CA GLU A 30 12.26 -10.34 1.75
C GLU A 30 13.14 -11.45 1.18
N GLU A 31 12.94 -12.70 1.63
CA GLU A 31 13.58 -13.90 1.08
C GLU A 31 13.33 -14.06 -0.44
N GLU A 32 12.23 -13.50 -0.95
CA GLU A 32 11.85 -13.51 -2.35
C GLU A 32 12.07 -12.18 -3.08
N ARG A 33 12.81 -11.25 -2.48
CA ARG A 33 13.12 -9.91 -3.03
C ARG A 33 11.87 -9.15 -3.49
N SER A 34 10.76 -9.36 -2.80
CA SER A 34 9.44 -8.79 -3.10
C SER A 34 8.87 -8.02 -1.91
N ASP A 35 9.66 -7.75 -0.86
CA ASP A 35 9.20 -7.12 0.39
C ASP A 35 8.83 -5.66 0.21
N LEU A 36 9.64 -4.88 -0.53
CA LEU A 36 9.55 -3.42 -0.48
C LEU A 36 8.17 -2.90 -0.88
N LEU A 37 7.54 -3.48 -1.90
CA LEU A 37 6.20 -3.09 -2.34
C LEU A 37 5.18 -3.23 -1.20
N TYR A 38 5.20 -4.34 -0.48
CA TYR A 38 4.28 -4.60 0.61
C TYR A 38 4.66 -3.86 1.89
N TYR A 39 5.96 -3.72 2.17
CA TYR A 39 6.47 -2.91 3.27
C TYR A 39 6.03 -1.44 3.10
N PHE A 40 6.12 -0.91 1.88
CA PHE A 40 5.60 0.41 1.54
C PHE A 40 4.09 0.49 1.80
N ALA A 41 3.32 -0.51 1.37
CA ALA A 41 1.87 -0.55 1.59
C ALA A 41 1.50 -0.58 3.07
N LEU A 42 2.18 -1.41 3.87
CA LEU A 42 2.00 -1.51 5.32
C LEU A 42 2.43 -0.25 6.07
N SER A 43 3.40 0.50 5.54
CA SER A 43 3.93 1.71 6.19
C SER A 43 3.16 2.99 5.84
N THR A 44 2.31 2.96 4.80
CA THR A 44 1.68 4.19 4.26
C THR A 44 0.17 4.05 4.03
N GLY A 45 -0.37 2.83 4.08
CA GLY A 45 -1.76 2.55 3.75
C GLY A 45 -2.14 3.01 2.34
N ILE A 46 -1.24 2.91 1.36
CA ILE A 46 -1.47 3.38 -0.01
C ILE A 46 -2.48 2.54 -0.80
N ARG A 47 -3.27 3.16 -1.70
CA ARG A 47 -4.16 2.39 -2.60
C ARG A 47 -3.31 1.67 -3.64
N LEU A 48 -3.71 0.47 -4.06
CA LEU A 48 -2.97 -0.30 -5.07
C LEU A 48 -2.71 0.52 -6.34
N GLN A 49 -3.73 1.16 -6.90
CA GLN A 49 -3.58 1.94 -8.13
C GLN A 49 -2.68 3.16 -7.96
N GLU A 50 -2.65 3.78 -6.77
CA GLU A 50 -1.75 4.90 -6.44
C GLU A 50 -0.29 4.39 -6.35
N LEU A 51 -0.08 3.26 -5.68
CA LEU A 51 1.23 2.62 -5.55
C LEU A 51 1.82 2.25 -6.91
N LEU A 52 1.03 1.61 -7.78
CA LEU A 52 1.50 1.16 -9.09
C LEU A 52 1.75 2.33 -10.05
N ALA A 53 1.16 3.50 -9.80
CA ALA A 53 1.41 4.71 -10.56
C ALA A 53 2.63 5.51 -10.06
N LEU A 54 3.22 5.14 -8.91
CA LEU A 54 4.26 5.93 -8.27
C LEU A 54 5.54 5.97 -9.10
N THR A 55 6.12 7.16 -9.25
CA THR A 55 7.37 7.42 -9.97
C THR A 55 8.43 8.00 -9.05
N TRP A 56 9.71 7.89 -9.40
CA TRP A 56 10.79 8.47 -8.60
C TRP A 56 10.71 9.99 -8.47
N ASN A 57 10.03 10.68 -9.39
CA ASN A 57 9.75 12.12 -9.31
C ASN A 57 8.79 12.48 -8.16
N ASP A 58 8.02 11.50 -7.68
CA ASP A 58 7.08 11.69 -6.57
C ASP A 58 7.76 11.50 -5.20
N VAL A 59 9.01 11.01 -5.16
CA VAL A 59 9.76 10.68 -3.95
C VAL A 59 10.79 11.77 -3.67
N ASP A 60 10.58 12.54 -2.61
CA ASP A 60 11.51 13.55 -2.11
C ASP A 60 12.34 12.94 -0.97
N THR A 61 13.55 12.47 -1.32
CA THR A 61 14.49 11.81 -0.39
C THR A 61 14.99 12.75 0.70
N ASP A 62 15.11 14.03 0.40
CA ASP A 62 15.68 15.02 1.32
C ASP A 62 14.66 15.41 2.39
N LYS A 63 13.40 15.59 1.97
CA LYS A 63 12.29 15.93 2.87
C LYS A 63 11.59 14.72 3.46
N LYS A 64 12.02 13.50 3.13
CA LYS A 64 11.45 12.23 3.61
C LYS A 64 9.95 12.11 3.31
N LYS A 65 9.55 12.45 2.08
CA LYS A 65 8.14 12.55 1.68
C LYS A 65 7.87 11.88 0.34
N VAL A 66 6.63 11.40 0.18
CA VAL A 66 6.11 10.89 -1.09
C VAL A 66 4.84 11.67 -1.46
N THR A 67 4.76 12.12 -2.70
CA THR A 67 3.59 12.84 -3.23
C THR A 67 2.70 11.90 -4.03
N ILE A 68 1.47 11.72 -3.57
CA ILE A 68 0.46 10.92 -4.26
C ILE A 68 -0.44 11.86 -5.05
N SER A 69 -0.19 11.96 -6.35
CA SER A 69 -0.91 12.83 -7.29
C SER A 69 -1.62 12.07 -8.40
N LYS A 70 -1.41 10.75 -8.50
CA LYS A 70 -1.84 9.94 -9.64
C LYS A 70 -2.27 8.53 -9.24
N GLN A 71 -3.09 7.92 -10.07
CA GLN A 71 -3.47 6.51 -9.96
C GLN A 71 -3.51 5.83 -11.33
N LEU A 72 -3.21 4.52 -11.35
CA LEU A 72 -3.22 3.69 -12.54
C LEU A 72 -4.62 3.13 -12.79
N THR A 73 -5.22 3.47 -13.93
CA THR A 73 -6.48 2.86 -14.41
C THR A 73 -6.19 2.03 -15.66
N LEU A 74 -6.66 0.78 -15.67
CA LEU A 74 -6.54 -0.12 -16.81
C LEU A 74 -7.87 -0.21 -17.56
N TYR A 75 -7.87 0.02 -18.88
CA TYR A 75 -9.02 -0.19 -19.76
C TYR A 75 -8.94 -1.55 -20.49
N ASN A 76 -10.10 -2.10 -20.87
CA ASN A 76 -10.34 -3.24 -21.77
C ASN A 76 -9.27 -4.35 -21.72
N GLY A 77 -9.50 -5.42 -20.95
CA GLY A 77 -8.65 -6.63 -20.99
C GLY A 77 -7.21 -6.47 -20.47
N GLY A 78 -6.80 -5.27 -20.05
CA GLY A 78 -5.50 -4.99 -19.45
C GLY A 78 -4.43 -4.48 -20.43
N GLU A 79 -4.84 -3.95 -21.58
CA GLU A 79 -3.93 -3.43 -22.63
C GLU A 79 -3.83 -1.90 -22.67
N GLY A 80 -4.84 -1.16 -22.19
CA GLY A 80 -4.79 0.31 -22.09
C GLY A 80 -4.43 0.77 -20.68
N LYS A 81 -3.43 1.65 -20.52
CA LYS A 81 -3.06 2.28 -19.24
C LYS A 81 -3.34 3.78 -19.30
N VAL A 82 -4.27 4.26 -18.48
CA VAL A 82 -4.46 5.70 -18.26
C VAL A 82 -3.98 6.04 -16.86
N MET A 83 -3.07 7.00 -16.78
CA MET A 83 -2.71 7.65 -15.53
C MET A 83 -3.75 8.74 -15.27
N HIS A 84 -4.60 8.55 -14.27
CA HIS A 84 -5.50 9.62 -13.85
C HIS A 84 -4.77 10.49 -12.84
N LEU A 85 -4.47 11.74 -13.23
CA LEU A 85 -4.04 12.77 -12.29
C LEU A 85 -5.21 13.09 -11.37
N ARG A 86 -4.97 13.05 -10.06
CA ARG A 86 -5.94 13.49 -9.07
C ARG A 86 -5.97 15.01 -9.06
N SER A 87 -7.17 15.58 -8.94
CA SER A 87 -7.34 17.02 -8.73
C SER A 87 -6.66 17.52 -7.46
N VAL A 88 -6.50 16.63 -6.47
CA VAL A 88 -5.82 16.90 -5.20
C VAL A 88 -4.67 15.93 -5.02
N SER A 89 -3.47 16.48 -4.81
CA SER A 89 -2.28 15.73 -4.43
C SER A 89 -2.20 15.65 -2.91
N HIS A 90 -1.73 14.51 -2.41
CA HIS A 90 -1.49 14.31 -0.98
C HIS A 90 -0.02 14.00 -0.74
N VAL A 91 0.55 14.57 0.32
CA VAL A 91 1.94 14.32 0.70
C VAL A 91 1.95 13.40 1.91
N LEU A 92 2.71 12.31 1.85
CA LEU A 92 2.90 11.40 2.97
C LEU A 92 4.32 11.52 3.51
N PRO A 93 4.50 11.73 4.82
CA PRO A 93 5.81 11.51 5.44
C PRO A 93 6.13 10.02 5.39
N ILE A 94 7.40 9.68 5.18
CA ILE A 94 7.88 8.30 5.24
C ILE A 94 9.07 8.18 6.20
N SER A 95 9.17 7.03 6.86
CA SER A 95 10.23 6.77 7.85
C SER A 95 11.61 6.69 7.19
N GLU A 96 12.67 6.91 7.98
CA GLU A 96 14.03 6.73 7.48
C GLU A 96 14.27 5.29 6.99
N THR A 97 13.72 4.30 7.69
CA THR A 97 13.81 2.89 7.29
C THR A 97 13.21 2.64 5.91
N LEU A 98 12.04 3.21 5.61
CA LEU A 98 11.43 3.11 4.29
C LEU A 98 12.25 3.84 3.23
N MET A 99 12.80 5.01 3.57
CA MET A 99 13.69 5.75 2.67
C MET A 99 14.94 4.95 2.32
N GLU A 100 15.57 4.29 3.28
CA GLU A 100 16.76 3.49 3.01
C GLU A 100 16.46 2.31 2.09
N LYS A 101 15.36 1.59 2.35
CA LYS A 101 14.92 0.52 1.44
C LYS A 101 14.63 1.04 0.02
N LEU A 102 14.04 2.23 -0.12
CA LEU A 102 13.83 2.87 -1.42
C LEU A 102 15.14 3.26 -2.11
N ARG A 103 16.17 3.73 -1.39
CA ARG A 103 17.49 4.04 -1.97
C ARG A 103 18.14 2.78 -2.53
N VAL A 104 18.16 1.69 -1.76
CA VAL A 104 18.69 0.40 -2.20
C VAL A 104 17.97 -0.10 -3.46
N HIS A 105 16.63 -0.07 -3.44
CA HIS A 105 15.81 -0.48 -4.58
C HIS A 105 16.05 0.36 -5.83
N ARG A 106 16.19 1.68 -5.70
CA ARG A 106 16.54 2.56 -6.82
C ARG A 106 17.90 2.21 -7.42
N GLY A 107 18.85 1.80 -6.59
CA GLY A 107 20.17 1.32 -7.03
C GLY A 107 20.08 0.01 -7.81
N GLN A 108 19.27 -0.94 -7.34
CA GLN A 108 19.04 -2.24 -7.99
C GLN A 108 18.42 -2.08 -9.39
N LEU A 109 17.35 -1.29 -9.51
CA LEU A 109 16.70 -1.02 -10.80
C LEU A 109 17.66 -0.41 -11.83
N LYS A 110 18.52 0.53 -11.42
CA LYS A 110 19.52 1.15 -12.30
C LYS A 110 20.61 0.17 -12.75
N GLY A 111 20.92 -0.83 -11.93
CA GLY A 111 21.83 -1.91 -12.31
C GLY A 111 21.21 -2.77 -13.42
N GLU A 112 19.96 -3.19 -13.22
CA GLU A 112 19.20 -4.00 -14.18
C GLU A 112 18.97 -3.29 -15.53
N GLU A 113 18.68 -1.99 -15.52
CA GLU A 113 18.52 -1.18 -16.75
C GLU A 113 19.80 -1.10 -17.59
N ARG A 114 20.98 -1.07 -16.94
CA ARG A 114 22.28 -1.02 -17.64
C ARG A 114 22.64 -2.35 -18.29
N ASP A 115 22.21 -3.46 -17.69
CA ASP A 115 22.48 -4.81 -18.19
C ASP A 115 21.53 -5.20 -19.34
N HIS A 116 20.39 -4.52 -19.48
CA HIS A 116 19.34 -4.79 -20.47
C HIS A 116 19.16 -3.66 -21.52
N SER A 117 20.21 -2.89 -21.80
CA SER A 117 20.18 -1.62 -22.54
C SER A 117 19.64 -1.64 -23.98
N ASP A 118 19.28 -2.79 -24.54
CA ASP A 118 18.72 -2.89 -25.90
C ASP A 118 17.19 -3.11 -25.94
N GLN A 119 16.50 -3.42 -24.84
CA GLN A 119 15.07 -3.84 -24.93
C GLN A 119 14.11 -3.36 -23.81
N LEU A 120 14.57 -2.74 -22.72
CA LEU A 120 13.65 -2.30 -21.65
C LEU A 120 13.11 -0.89 -21.89
N GLY A 121 11.79 -0.71 -21.81
CA GLY A 121 11.08 0.56 -21.95
C GLY A 121 11.47 1.56 -20.86
N ALA A 122 12.57 2.28 -21.07
CA ALA A 122 13.20 3.22 -20.13
C ALA A 122 12.41 4.53 -19.89
N GLY A 123 11.10 4.57 -20.16
CA GLY A 123 10.34 5.82 -20.23
C GLY A 123 9.57 6.23 -18.97
N LEU A 124 9.17 5.28 -18.11
CA LEU A 124 8.12 5.54 -17.12
C LEU A 124 8.63 5.97 -15.74
N ASN A 125 9.92 5.76 -15.44
CA ASN A 125 10.56 6.16 -14.17
C ASN A 125 9.77 5.68 -12.92
N LEU A 126 9.21 4.48 -12.97
CA LEU A 126 8.37 3.91 -11.93
C LEU A 126 9.18 3.50 -10.70
N VAL A 127 8.58 3.63 -9.51
CA VAL A 127 9.14 3.07 -8.27
C VAL A 127 8.99 1.56 -8.24
N PHE A 128 7.86 1.03 -8.73
CA PHE A 128 7.55 -0.39 -8.72
C PHE A 128 7.21 -0.94 -10.11
N PRO A 129 8.18 -0.95 -11.07
CA PRO A 129 7.97 -1.53 -12.39
C PRO A 129 7.82 -3.06 -12.35
N ASN A 130 7.35 -3.65 -13.45
CA ASN A 130 7.51 -5.07 -13.73
C ASN A 130 8.92 -5.34 -14.30
N GLN A 131 9.20 -6.59 -14.68
CA GLN A 131 10.48 -7.00 -15.26
C GLN A 131 10.81 -6.32 -16.60
N ASP A 132 9.81 -5.78 -17.30
CA ASP A 132 9.96 -5.10 -18.59
C ASP A 132 10.06 -3.56 -18.44
N GLY A 133 10.16 -3.04 -17.20
CA GLY A 133 10.13 -1.59 -16.91
C GLY A 133 8.73 -0.97 -16.97
N GLU A 134 7.70 -1.78 -17.18
CA GLU A 134 6.31 -1.40 -17.39
C GLU A 134 5.47 -1.44 -16.09
N TYR A 135 4.28 -0.85 -16.10
CA TYR A 135 3.37 -0.97 -14.96
C TYR A 135 3.00 -2.44 -14.67
N GLN A 136 3.05 -2.80 -13.38
CA GLN A 136 2.53 -4.07 -12.89
C GLN A 136 1.01 -4.16 -13.01
N LYS A 137 0.48 -5.34 -13.35
CA LYS A 137 -0.97 -5.60 -13.37
C LYS A 137 -1.48 -5.83 -11.93
N PRO A 138 -2.57 -5.16 -11.48
CA PRO A 138 -3.12 -5.35 -10.13
C PRO A 138 -3.41 -6.82 -9.78
N GLY A 139 -3.91 -7.60 -10.73
CA GLY A 139 -4.17 -9.04 -10.53
C GLY A 139 -2.90 -9.85 -10.26
N ARG A 140 -1.76 -9.47 -10.87
CA ARG A 140 -0.47 -10.14 -10.64
C ARG A 140 0.09 -9.81 -9.26
N VAL A 141 -0.07 -8.55 -8.81
CA VAL A 141 0.26 -8.15 -7.43
C VAL A 141 -0.58 -8.96 -6.43
N GLN A 142 -1.89 -9.08 -6.65
CA GLN A 142 -2.76 -9.86 -5.77
C GLN A 142 -2.43 -11.36 -5.78
N MET A 143 -2.06 -11.92 -6.94
CA MET A 143 -1.65 -13.31 -7.04
C MET A 143 -0.35 -13.56 -6.27
N ASN A 144 0.64 -12.66 -6.41
CA ASN A 144 1.88 -12.74 -5.66
C ASN A 144 1.63 -12.60 -4.15
N LEU A 145 0.74 -11.68 -3.75
CA LEU A 145 0.33 -11.54 -2.35
C LEU A 145 -0.25 -12.86 -1.81
N ASN A 146 -1.21 -13.47 -2.50
CA ASN A 146 -1.80 -14.75 -2.08
C ASN A 146 -0.74 -15.85 -1.92
N ARG A 147 0.23 -15.91 -2.83
CA ARG A 147 1.33 -16.89 -2.78
C ARG A 147 2.21 -16.66 -1.55
N LEU A 148 2.59 -15.41 -1.29
CA LEU A 148 3.39 -15.04 -0.13
C LEU A 148 2.64 -15.27 1.19
N THR A 149 1.34 -14.99 1.25
CA THR A 149 0.53 -15.27 2.46
C THR A 149 0.50 -16.77 2.78
N MET A 150 0.35 -17.63 1.75
CA MET A 150 0.38 -19.08 1.94
C MET A 150 1.76 -19.55 2.42
N LYS A 151 2.84 -19.04 1.82
CA LYS A 151 4.21 -19.42 2.20
C LYS A 151 4.58 -18.97 3.60
N ALA A 152 4.15 -17.77 4.01
CA ALA A 152 4.36 -17.23 5.36
C ALA A 152 3.43 -17.86 6.41
N ASN A 153 2.49 -18.73 6.00
CA ASN A 153 1.47 -19.33 6.85
C ASN A 153 0.64 -18.29 7.63
N VAL A 154 0.25 -17.21 6.95
CA VAL A 154 -0.59 -16.13 7.52
C VAL A 154 -1.95 -16.08 6.83
N PRO A 155 -2.99 -15.50 7.47
CA PRO A 155 -4.30 -15.34 6.85
C PRO A 155 -4.23 -14.66 5.49
N ARG A 156 -4.97 -15.17 4.51
CA ARG A 156 -5.04 -14.59 3.17
C ARG A 156 -5.74 -13.23 3.22
N ILE A 157 -5.13 -12.25 2.57
CA ILE A 157 -5.69 -10.90 2.44
C ILE A 157 -5.73 -10.43 0.98
N SER A 158 -6.59 -9.45 0.73
CA SER A 158 -6.57 -8.63 -0.49
C SER A 158 -5.63 -7.43 -0.31
N PHE A 159 -5.13 -6.83 -1.39
CA PHE A 159 -4.32 -5.63 -1.28
C PHE A 159 -5.06 -4.48 -0.60
N GLY A 160 -6.39 -4.42 -0.75
CA GLY A 160 -7.24 -3.43 -0.08
C GLY A 160 -7.15 -3.47 1.45
N ASP A 161 -6.71 -4.60 2.01
CA ASP A 161 -6.61 -4.81 3.46
C ASP A 161 -5.37 -4.19 4.09
N PHE A 162 -4.35 -3.82 3.30
CA PHE A 162 -3.19 -3.10 3.83
C PHE A 162 -3.57 -1.76 4.45
N ARG A 163 -4.59 -1.06 3.91
CA ARG A 163 -5.06 0.19 4.52
C ARG A 163 -5.70 -0.05 5.89
N PRO A 164 -6.69 -0.95 6.05
CA PRO A 164 -7.20 -1.33 7.36
C PRO A 164 -6.11 -1.77 8.35
N ILE A 165 -5.14 -2.59 7.90
CA ILE A 165 -4.00 -3.00 8.75
C ILE A 165 -3.20 -1.77 9.19
N PHE A 166 -2.83 -0.89 8.26
CA PHE A 166 -2.11 0.35 8.56
C PHE A 166 -2.89 1.25 9.53
N THR A 167 -4.21 1.41 9.35
CA THR A 167 -5.05 2.16 10.29
C THR A 167 -4.95 1.56 11.68
N ASN A 168 -5.02 0.24 11.80
CA ASN A 168 -4.92 -0.41 13.10
C ASN A 168 -3.55 -0.18 13.76
N LEU A 169 -2.46 -0.23 12.99
CA LEU A 169 -1.13 0.11 13.49
C LEU A 169 -1.04 1.55 14.00
N LEU A 170 -1.68 2.51 13.32
CA LEU A 170 -1.71 3.90 13.77
C LEU A 170 -2.50 4.06 15.07
N VAL A 171 -3.66 3.38 15.19
CA VAL A 171 -4.49 3.41 16.40
C VAL A 171 -3.74 2.81 17.59
N GLN A 172 -3.12 1.63 17.41
CA GLN A 172 -2.31 0.98 18.44
C GLN A 172 -1.08 1.80 18.83
N GLY A 173 -0.53 2.58 17.88
CA GLY A 173 0.53 3.56 18.13
C GLY A 173 0.07 4.85 18.81
N GLY A 174 -1.22 5.00 19.11
CA GLY A 174 -1.78 6.17 19.78
C GLY A 174 -1.90 7.42 18.91
N ALA A 175 -1.94 7.27 17.57
CA ALA A 175 -2.13 8.40 16.68
C ALA A 175 -3.54 9.00 16.85
N ASP A 176 -3.63 10.33 16.87
CA ASP A 176 -4.90 11.02 16.97
C ASP A 176 -5.72 10.93 15.66
N PRO A 177 -7.06 11.06 15.70
CA PRO A 177 -7.91 10.94 14.53
C PRO A 177 -7.56 11.90 13.38
N ILE A 178 -7.04 13.09 13.65
CA ILE A 178 -6.67 14.08 12.63
C ILE A 178 -5.44 13.58 11.88
N THR A 179 -4.44 13.09 12.61
CA THR A 179 -3.25 12.45 12.02
C THR A 179 -3.63 11.22 11.19
N ILE A 180 -4.51 10.36 11.71
CA ILE A 180 -5.00 9.17 10.97
C ILE A 180 -5.73 9.60 9.69
N HIS A 181 -6.63 10.58 9.78
CA HIS A 181 -7.35 11.12 8.62
C HIS A 181 -6.40 11.62 7.53
N TYR A 182 -5.40 12.41 7.93
CA TYR A 182 -4.38 12.94 7.04
C TYR A 182 -3.60 11.82 6.33
N LEU A 183 -3.13 10.81 7.07
CA LEU A 183 -2.35 9.70 6.52
C LEU A 183 -3.18 8.78 5.62
N LEU A 184 -4.45 8.50 5.96
CA LEU A 184 -5.33 7.66 5.16
C LEU A 184 -5.83 8.34 3.87
N ARG A 185 -5.76 9.67 3.82
CA ARG A 185 -6.19 10.48 2.67
C ARG A 185 -7.64 10.16 2.30
N HIS A 186 -8.50 10.19 3.31
CA HIS A 186 -9.94 10.12 3.12
C HIS A 186 -10.48 11.49 2.69
N ASN A 187 -11.53 11.49 1.87
CA ASN A 187 -12.12 12.74 1.37
C ASN A 187 -12.90 13.50 2.46
N SER A 188 -13.29 12.82 3.54
CA SER A 188 -13.99 13.41 4.68
C SER A 188 -13.52 12.82 5.99
N MET A 189 -13.62 13.62 7.06
CA MET A 189 -13.38 13.16 8.42
C MET A 189 -14.39 12.07 8.82
N ASP A 190 -15.65 12.19 8.40
CA ASP A 190 -16.70 11.19 8.67
C ASP A 190 -16.32 9.79 8.19
N THR A 191 -15.68 9.69 7.02
CA THR A 191 -15.18 8.40 6.52
C THR A 191 -14.15 7.83 7.49
N THR A 192 -13.29 8.67 8.05
CA THR A 192 -12.26 8.23 9.02
C THR A 192 -12.90 7.80 10.32
N ILE A 193 -13.86 8.56 10.84
CA ILE A 193 -14.60 8.22 12.06
C ILE A 193 -15.31 6.87 11.90
N GLN A 194 -16.03 6.66 10.79
CA GLN A 194 -16.67 5.36 10.51
C GLN A 194 -15.68 4.19 10.46
N TYR A 195 -14.46 4.41 9.97
CA TYR A 195 -13.40 3.40 9.99
C TYR A 195 -12.90 3.14 11.41
N LEU A 196 -12.68 4.19 12.20
CA LEU A 196 -12.21 4.09 13.59
C LEU A 196 -13.25 3.43 14.49
N ASP A 197 -14.54 3.79 14.35
CA ASP A 197 -15.64 3.19 15.11
C ASP A 197 -15.71 1.68 14.86
N ARG A 198 -15.52 1.25 13.60
CA ARG A 198 -15.46 -0.18 13.25
C ARG A 198 -14.27 -0.90 13.87
N LEU A 199 -13.13 -0.23 14.02
CA LEU A 199 -11.95 -0.80 14.68
C LEU A 199 -12.10 -0.87 16.19
N ALA A 200 -12.66 0.17 16.82
CA ALA A 200 -12.95 0.18 18.26
C ALA A 200 -13.91 -0.96 18.64
N LEU A 201 -14.90 -1.26 17.79
CA LEU A 201 -15.80 -2.40 17.97
C LEU A 201 -15.11 -3.78 17.89
N LEU A 202 -13.85 -3.85 17.42
CA LEU A 202 -13.06 -5.09 17.32
C LEU A 202 -12.05 -5.25 18.46
N GLU A 203 -11.71 -4.18 19.17
CA GLU A 203 -10.86 -4.21 20.37
C GLU A 203 -11.67 -4.35 21.67
N ILE A 204 -13.00 -4.21 21.58
CA ILE A 204 -13.94 -4.56 22.65
C ILE A 204 -14.31 -6.05 22.47
N PHE A 205 -13.44 -6.97 22.90
CA PHE A 205 -13.70 -8.33 23.42
C PHE A 205 -12.39 -9.12 23.56
#